data_AF-A0A1R1PFD3-F1
#
_entry.id   AF-A0A1R1PFD3-F1
#
_cell.length_a   1.000
_cell.length_b   1.000
_cell.length_c   1.000
_cell.angle_alpha   90.00
_cell.angle_beta   90.00
_cell.angle_gamma   90.00
#
_symmetry.space_group_name_H-M   'P 1'
#
loop_
_entity.id
_entity.type
_entity.pdbx_description
1 polymer ?
#
loop_
_entity_poly.entity_id
_entity_poly.type
_entity_poly.pdbx_seq_one_letter_code
_entity_poly.pdbx_strand_id
1 'polypeptide(L)'
;MDGVEQEGGDSNISVGRWEEILQEIKTYNEENKKNKNIRAVPESLIDEIKLQHVYPRLDENVTTHINHLLKSPFCIHPKTGKVCVPIPVGELDRFKPDNVPTIHQLLDSTADGGDQARDQLKKYTNYFETFVKRSIMLNNSGNEGGSVDDW
;
A
#
# COMPACT_ATOMS: atom_id res chain seq x y z
N MET A 1 29.75 -31.25 -31.11
CA MET A 1 28.54 -31.60 -30.35
C MET A 1 28.16 -30.33 -29.62
N ASP A 2 27.55 -29.42 -30.35
CA ASP A 2 27.14 -28.11 -29.84
C ASP A 2 25.74 -28.27 -29.26
N GLY A 3 25.68 -28.35 -27.94
CA GLY A 3 24.45 -28.32 -27.19
C GLY A 3 23.93 -26.89 -27.18
N VAL A 4 22.93 -26.62 -28.00
CA VAL A 4 22.08 -25.42 -27.88
C VAL A 4 21.25 -25.61 -26.63
N GLU A 5 21.64 -24.94 -25.53
CA GLU A 5 20.73 -24.68 -24.42
C GLU A 5 19.68 -23.68 -24.92
N GLN A 6 18.46 -24.17 -25.16
CA GLN A 6 17.30 -23.32 -25.32
C GLN A 6 16.88 -22.83 -23.93
N GLU A 7 17.20 -21.58 -23.60
CA GLU A 7 16.53 -20.85 -22.52
C GLU A 7 15.08 -20.57 -22.95
N GLY A 8 14.19 -21.50 -22.61
CA GLY A 8 12.74 -21.36 -22.80
C GLY A 8 12.18 -20.35 -21.79
N GLY A 9 11.90 -19.15 -22.27
CA GLY A 9 11.34 -18.04 -21.50
C GLY A 9 9.96 -18.37 -20.93
N ASP A 10 9.81 -18.17 -19.61
CA ASP A 10 8.52 -18.15 -18.96
C ASP A 10 8.01 -16.70 -18.95
N SER A 11 7.49 -16.26 -20.11
CA SER A 11 6.79 -14.97 -20.19
C SER A 11 5.59 -15.03 -19.24
N ASN A 12 5.56 -14.17 -18.21
CA ASN A 12 4.48 -14.12 -17.24
C ASN A 12 3.12 -14.05 -17.95
N ILE A 13 2.30 -15.09 -17.81
CA ILE A 13 1.02 -15.23 -18.53
C ILE A 13 0.09 -14.04 -18.33
N SER A 14 0.13 -13.40 -17.16
CA SER A 14 -0.67 -12.21 -16.86
C SER A 14 -0.18 -10.99 -17.64
N VAL A 15 1.13 -10.85 -17.84
CA VAL A 15 1.73 -9.80 -18.66
C VAL A 15 1.36 -10.03 -20.13
N GLY A 16 1.53 -11.26 -20.63
CA GLY A 16 1.15 -11.60 -22.01
C GLY A 16 -0.33 -11.34 -22.28
N ARG A 17 -1.23 -11.79 -21.40
CA ARG A 17 -2.68 -11.51 -21.54
C ARG A 17 -3.03 -10.04 -21.46
N TRP A 18 -2.30 -9.26 -20.65
CA TRP A 18 -2.50 -7.82 -20.58
C TRP A 18 -2.11 -7.13 -21.88
N GLU A 19 -0.98 -7.53 -22.48
CA GLU A 19 -0.53 -7.06 -23.78
C GLU A 19 -1.50 -7.44 -24.90
N GLU A 20 -2.02 -8.67 -24.89
CA GLU A 20 -3.06 -9.13 -25.83
C GLU A 20 -4.31 -8.25 -25.77
N ILE A 21 -4.81 -7.91 -24.57
CA ILE A 21 -5.98 -7.03 -24.40
C ILE A 21 -5.71 -5.64 -24.98
N LEU A 22 -4.54 -5.05 -24.70
CA LEU A 22 -4.18 -3.73 -25.21
C LEU A 22 -4.11 -3.71 -26.73
N GLN A 23 -3.54 -4.76 -27.32
CA GLN A 23 -3.42 -4.89 -28.77
C GLN A 23 -4.78 -5.11 -29.43
N GLU A 24 -5.63 -5.95 -28.85
CA GLU A 24 -6.97 -6.24 -29.39
C GLU A 24 -7.85 -4.98 -29.41
N ILE A 25 -7.84 -4.20 -28.33
CA ILE A 25 -8.59 -2.92 -28.27
C ILE A 25 -8.12 -1.95 -29.35
N LYS A 26 -6.80 -1.85 -29.55
CA LYS A 26 -6.21 -0.99 -30.57
C LYS A 26 -6.63 -1.44 -31.98
N THR A 27 -6.45 -2.73 -32.29
CA THR A 27 -6.82 -3.32 -33.57
C THR A 27 -8.31 -3.10 -33.86
N TYR A 28 -9.20 -3.42 -32.90
CA TYR A 28 -10.64 -3.24 -33.04
C TYR A 28 -11.02 -1.79 -33.36
N ASN A 29 -10.42 -0.82 -32.64
CA ASN A 29 -10.70 0.59 -32.87
C ASN A 29 -10.19 1.10 -34.22
N GLU A 30 -9.02 0.63 -34.68
CA GLU A 30 -8.45 0.98 -35.98
C GLU A 30 -9.27 0.43 -37.15
N GLU A 31 -9.66 -0.85 -37.09
CA GLU A 31 -10.47 -1.52 -38.10
C GLU A 31 -11.86 -0.89 -38.25
N ASN A 32 -12.45 -0.46 -37.13
CA ASN A 32 -13.82 0.06 -37.11
C ASN A 32 -13.91 1.59 -37.20
N LYS A 33 -12.78 2.30 -37.32
CA LYS A 33 -12.70 3.78 -37.31
C LYS A 33 -13.63 4.48 -38.31
N LYS A 34 -13.93 3.85 -39.45
CA LYS A 34 -14.77 4.43 -40.52
C LYS A 34 -16.24 4.02 -40.41
N ASN A 35 -16.58 3.04 -39.59
CA ASN A 35 -17.94 2.51 -39.47
C ASN A 35 -18.72 3.25 -38.38
N LYS A 36 -19.54 4.23 -38.78
CA LYS A 36 -20.36 5.04 -37.86
C LYS A 36 -21.41 4.23 -37.07
N ASN A 37 -21.70 3.00 -37.47
CA ASN A 37 -22.65 2.12 -36.78
C ASN A 37 -22.00 1.31 -35.65
N ILE A 38 -20.66 1.33 -35.53
CA ILE A 38 -19.92 0.61 -34.51
C ILE A 38 -19.36 1.61 -33.50
N ARG A 39 -19.56 1.34 -32.21
CA ARG A 39 -18.98 2.15 -31.14
C ARG A 39 -17.53 1.73 -30.93
N ALA A 40 -16.63 2.72 -30.92
CA ALA A 40 -15.26 2.52 -30.49
C ALA A 40 -15.21 2.17 -29.00
N VAL A 41 -14.22 1.37 -28.62
CA VAL A 41 -13.87 1.15 -27.22
C VAL A 41 -13.23 2.43 -26.69
N PRO A 42 -13.72 3.00 -25.57
CA PRO A 42 -13.17 4.22 -25.03
C PRO A 42 -11.74 4.01 -24.53
N GLU A 43 -10.87 4.99 -24.73
CA GLU A 43 -9.49 4.97 -24.23
C GLU A 43 -9.44 4.87 -22.70
N SER A 44 -10.48 5.36 -22.00
CA SER A 44 -10.61 5.29 -20.54
C SER A 44 -10.77 3.88 -20.00
N LEU A 45 -11.16 2.89 -20.81
CA LEU A 45 -11.43 1.53 -20.33
C LEU A 45 -10.21 0.92 -19.62
N ILE A 46 -9.01 1.18 -20.14
CA ILE A 46 -7.77 0.66 -19.54
C ILE A 46 -7.53 1.28 -18.16
N ASP A 47 -7.81 2.56 -18.01
CA ASP A 47 -7.67 3.24 -16.73
C ASP A 47 -8.77 2.83 -15.75
N GLU A 48 -9.98 2.58 -16.21
CA GLU A 48 -11.07 1.99 -15.41
C GLU A 48 -10.70 0.60 -14.89
N ILE A 49 -10.09 -0.26 -15.73
CA ILE A 49 -9.59 -1.57 -15.29
C ILE A 49 -8.50 -1.43 -14.24
N LYS A 50 -7.52 -0.52 -14.45
CA LYS A 50 -6.48 -0.25 -13.46
C LYS A 50 -7.10 0.20 -12.14
N LEU A 51 -7.95 1.23 -12.17
CA LEU A 51 -8.62 1.78 -10.99
C LEU A 51 -9.41 0.71 -10.24
N GLN A 52 -10.16 -0.14 -10.95
CA GLN A 52 -10.93 -1.23 -10.34
C GLN A 52 -10.06 -2.21 -9.53
N HIS A 53 -8.80 -2.40 -9.94
CA HIS A 53 -7.88 -3.34 -9.28
C HIS A 53 -6.96 -2.69 -8.24
N VAL A 54 -6.49 -1.46 -8.49
CA VAL A 54 -5.43 -0.84 -7.69
C VAL A 54 -5.90 0.36 -6.86
N TYR A 55 -7.07 0.91 -7.15
CA TYR A 55 -7.59 2.03 -6.36
C TYR A 55 -8.01 1.55 -4.96
N PRO A 56 -7.66 2.30 -3.89
CA PRO A 56 -8.07 1.95 -2.53
C PRO A 56 -9.59 1.86 -2.37
N ARG A 57 -10.06 0.74 -1.83
CA ARG A 57 -11.47 0.58 -1.46
C ARG A 57 -11.67 1.20 -0.08
N LEU A 58 -12.33 2.35 -0.04
CA LEU A 58 -12.58 3.08 1.19
C LEU A 58 -13.80 2.51 1.92
N ASP A 59 -13.65 2.31 3.24
CA ASP A 59 -14.79 2.00 4.10
C ASP A 59 -15.46 3.33 4.51
N GLU A 60 -16.49 3.72 3.78
CA GLU A 60 -17.17 5.01 3.99
C GLU A 60 -17.68 5.21 5.43
N ASN A 61 -18.13 4.13 6.07
CA ASN A 61 -18.75 4.21 7.40
C ASN A 61 -17.77 4.63 8.49
N VAL A 62 -16.47 4.42 8.28
CA VAL A 62 -15.43 4.83 9.24
C VAL A 62 -15.05 6.30 9.13
N THR A 63 -15.46 6.97 8.05
CA THR A 63 -15.10 8.37 7.76
C THR A 63 -16.27 9.34 7.91
N THR A 64 -17.50 8.92 7.62
CA THR A 64 -18.67 9.82 7.54
C THR A 64 -19.30 10.18 8.88
N HIS A 65 -19.13 9.35 9.92
CA HIS A 65 -19.78 9.53 11.21
C HIS A 65 -18.78 9.98 12.28
N ILE A 66 -19.04 11.11 12.95
CA ILE A 66 -18.16 11.68 13.97
C ILE A 66 -17.97 10.79 15.22
N ASN A 67 -18.93 9.89 15.49
CA ASN A 67 -18.91 9.01 16.66
C ASN A 67 -18.36 7.62 16.35
N HIS A 68 -17.70 7.44 15.21
CA HIS A 68 -17.13 6.14 14.85
C HIS A 68 -15.94 5.81 15.76
N LEU A 69 -15.99 4.63 16.40
CA LEU A 69 -14.92 4.18 17.28
C LEU A 69 -13.84 3.46 16.47
N LEU A 70 -12.65 4.07 16.42
CA LEU A 70 -11.48 3.45 15.83
C LEU A 70 -10.58 2.84 16.89
N LYS A 71 -9.80 1.86 16.43
CA LYS A 71 -8.78 1.20 17.21
C LYS A 71 -7.66 2.17 17.60
N SER A 72 -7.27 2.17 18.87
CA SER A 72 -6.13 2.95 19.36
C SER A 72 -4.79 2.45 18.78
N PRO A 73 -3.84 3.34 18.46
CA PRO A 73 -2.45 2.93 18.18
C PRO A 73 -1.86 2.07 19.30
N PHE A 74 -0.94 1.18 18.93
CA PHE A 74 -0.23 0.26 19.82
C PHE A 74 -1.08 -0.78 20.58
N CYS A 75 -2.39 -0.87 20.33
CA CYS A 75 -3.17 -1.97 20.87
C CYS A 75 -2.73 -3.33 20.26
N ILE A 76 -3.05 -4.41 20.96
CA ILE A 76 -2.78 -5.78 20.49
C ILE A 76 -3.97 -6.27 19.67
N HIS A 77 -3.72 -6.79 18.47
CA HIS A 77 -4.76 -7.44 17.69
C HIS A 77 -5.06 -8.84 18.27
N PRO A 78 -6.31 -9.11 18.73
CA PRO A 78 -6.60 -10.27 19.57
C PRO A 78 -6.32 -11.61 18.88
N LYS A 79 -6.58 -11.70 17.56
CA LYS A 79 -6.38 -12.95 16.80
C LYS A 79 -4.92 -13.22 16.44
N THR A 80 -4.11 -12.18 16.26
CA THR A 80 -2.76 -12.32 15.69
C THR A 80 -1.67 -12.05 16.72
N GLY A 81 -2.01 -11.47 17.87
CA GLY A 81 -1.05 -11.01 18.87
C GLY A 81 -0.16 -9.85 18.42
N LYS A 82 -0.29 -9.37 17.17
CA LYS A 82 0.51 -8.29 16.58
C LYS A 82 0.18 -6.95 17.23
N VAL A 83 1.20 -6.13 17.48
CA VAL A 83 1.04 -4.74 17.90
C VAL A 83 0.58 -3.89 16.71
N CYS A 84 -0.45 -3.06 16.89
CA CYS A 84 -0.91 -2.11 15.88
C CYS A 84 -0.01 -0.88 15.82
N VAL A 85 1.11 -1.00 15.11
CA VAL A 85 2.14 0.04 14.99
C VAL A 85 1.80 1.09 13.93
N PRO A 86 2.20 2.36 14.11
CA PRO A 86 2.17 3.36 13.05
C PRO A 86 3.03 2.95 11.85
N ILE A 87 2.59 3.26 10.64
CA ILE A 87 3.29 2.92 9.39
C ILE A 87 4.11 4.13 8.93
N PRO A 88 5.46 4.03 8.86
CA PRO A 88 6.29 5.12 8.35
C PRO A 88 6.08 5.33 6.85
N VAL A 89 5.51 6.47 6.47
CA VAL A 89 5.17 6.79 5.07
C VAL A 89 6.40 6.78 4.15
N GLY A 90 7.53 7.32 4.60
CA GLY A 90 8.79 7.33 3.82
C GLY A 90 9.43 5.96 3.59
N GLU A 91 8.96 4.92 4.27
CA GLU A 91 9.44 3.54 4.12
C GLU A 91 8.30 2.57 3.79
N LEU A 92 7.20 3.06 3.22
CA LEU A 92 5.99 2.28 2.99
C LEU A 92 6.24 1.01 2.16
N ASP A 93 7.06 1.09 1.10
CA ASP A 93 7.42 -0.06 0.25
C ASP A 93 8.19 -1.15 1.01
N ARG A 94 8.87 -0.77 2.10
CA ARG A 94 9.64 -1.67 2.96
C ARG A 94 8.82 -2.23 4.11
N PHE A 95 7.67 -1.64 4.43
CA PHE A 95 6.81 -2.10 5.50
C PHE A 95 6.26 -3.51 5.21
N LYS A 96 6.51 -4.45 6.13
CA LYS A 96 6.01 -5.82 6.05
C LYS A 96 5.06 -6.08 7.23
N PRO A 97 3.75 -6.28 7.00
CA PRO A 97 2.78 -6.55 8.07
C PRO A 97 3.09 -7.81 8.90
N ASP A 98 3.88 -8.74 8.37
CA ASP A 98 4.29 -9.97 9.06
C ASP A 98 5.48 -9.79 10.00
N ASN A 99 6.23 -8.70 9.84
CA ASN A 99 7.42 -8.42 10.64
C ASN A 99 7.15 -7.49 11.82
N VAL A 100 5.90 -7.12 12.08
CA VAL A 100 5.56 -6.30 13.25
C VAL A 100 5.65 -7.15 14.53
N PRO A 101 6.13 -6.60 15.65
CA PRO A 101 6.30 -7.37 16.88
C PRO A 101 4.95 -7.87 17.42
N THR A 102 4.97 -9.06 18.00
CA THR A 102 3.83 -9.64 18.71
C THR A 102 3.98 -9.49 20.22
N ILE A 103 2.87 -9.54 20.95
CA ILE A 103 2.88 -9.51 22.41
C ILE A 103 3.69 -10.66 23.01
N HIS A 104 3.66 -11.85 22.39
CA HIS A 104 4.42 -13.00 22.85
C HIS A 104 5.93 -12.77 22.73
N GLN A 105 6.39 -12.19 21.63
CA GLN A 105 7.80 -11.82 21.46
C GLN A 105 8.23 -10.72 22.44
N LEU A 106 7.37 -9.75 22.73
CA LEU A 106 7.67 -8.67 23.68
C LEU A 106 7.77 -9.16 25.14
N LEU A 107 7.00 -10.19 25.48
CA LEU A 107 7.02 -10.85 26.79
C LEU A 107 8.13 -11.90 26.90
N ASP A 108 8.77 -12.27 25.79
CA ASP A 108 9.89 -13.20 25.82
C ASP A 108 11.04 -12.61 26.65
N SER A 109 11.49 -13.41 27.62
CA SER A 109 12.57 -13.05 28.53
C SER A 109 13.93 -13.58 28.07
N THR A 110 13.98 -14.34 26.96
CA THR A 110 15.24 -14.65 26.29
C THR A 110 15.83 -13.37 25.73
N ALA A 111 17.14 -13.16 25.94
CA ALA A 111 17.82 -11.94 25.52
C ALA A 111 17.68 -11.72 24.01
N ASP A 112 17.94 -12.75 23.19
CA ASP A 112 17.99 -12.56 21.73
C ASP A 112 16.62 -12.27 21.11
N GLY A 113 15.57 -13.03 21.47
CA GLY A 113 14.23 -12.88 20.88
C GLY A 113 13.47 -11.67 21.44
N GLY A 114 13.55 -11.47 22.76
CA GLY A 114 12.87 -10.38 23.44
C GLY A 114 13.45 -9.00 23.10
N ASP A 115 14.78 -8.87 23.06
CA ASP A 115 15.41 -7.57 22.80
C ASP A 115 15.21 -7.13 21.36
N GLN A 116 15.26 -8.07 20.39
CA GLN A 116 14.96 -7.76 19.00
C GLN A 116 13.54 -7.19 18.82
N ALA A 117 12.54 -7.77 19.50
CA ALA A 117 11.16 -7.30 19.42
C ALA A 117 10.98 -5.91 20.05
N ARG A 118 11.65 -5.64 21.18
CA ARG A 118 11.65 -4.33 21.85
C ARG A 118 12.33 -3.27 20.98
N ASP A 119 13.45 -3.60 20.35
CA ASP A 119 14.17 -2.71 19.43
C ASP A 119 13.33 -2.39 18.19
N GLN A 120 12.62 -3.36 17.64
CA GLN A 120 11.67 -3.13 16.55
C GLN A 120 10.54 -2.19 17.00
N LEU A 121 9.92 -2.44 18.16
CA LEU A 121 8.86 -1.59 18.69
C LEU A 121 9.35 -0.15 18.91
N LYS A 122 10.59 0.02 19.38
CA LYS A 122 11.22 1.33 19.62
C LYS A 122 11.29 2.18 18.35
N LYS A 123 11.50 1.58 17.18
CA LYS A 123 11.48 2.30 15.90
C LYS A 123 10.10 2.95 15.65
N TYR A 124 9.03 2.20 15.90
CA TYR A 124 7.66 2.69 15.73
C TYR A 124 7.26 3.72 16.79
N THR A 125 7.73 3.57 18.03
CA THR A 125 7.49 4.59 19.07
C THR A 125 8.21 5.90 18.75
N ASN A 126 9.46 5.83 18.27
CA ASN A 126 10.21 7.04 17.86
C ASN A 126 9.56 7.75 16.67
N TYR A 127 9.05 6.99 15.71
CA TYR A 127 8.28 7.54 14.59
C TYR A 127 7.02 8.26 15.10
N PHE A 128 6.26 7.62 15.98
CA PHE A 128 5.06 8.22 16.58
C PHE A 128 5.36 9.46 17.41
N GLU A 129 6.45 9.44 18.18
CA GLU A 129 6.90 10.60 18.97
C GLU A 129 7.22 11.79 18.06
N THR A 130 7.92 11.54 16.95
CA THR A 130 8.20 12.56 15.93
C THR A 130 6.91 13.12 15.32
N PHE A 131 5.97 12.25 14.96
CA PHE A 131 4.65 12.64 14.45
C PHE A 131 3.92 13.55 15.44
N VAL A 132 3.82 13.16 16.72
CA VAL A 132 3.16 13.94 17.76
C VAL A 132 3.86 15.29 17.98
N LYS A 133 5.19 15.32 18.05
CA LYS A 133 5.97 16.56 18.17
C LYS A 133 5.65 17.52 17.01
N ARG A 134 5.63 17.03 15.77
CA ARG A 134 5.26 17.82 14.59
C ARG A 134 3.84 18.34 14.67
N SER A 135 2.87 17.51 15.07
CA SER A 135 1.47 17.93 15.23
C SER A 135 1.30 19.04 16.25
N ILE A 136 1.99 18.95 17.40
CA ILE A 136 1.98 20.00 18.42
C ILE A 136 2.62 21.29 17.88
N MET A 137 3.77 21.19 17.21
CA MET A 137 4.43 22.34 16.60
C MET A 137 3.53 23.03 15.57
N LEU A 138 2.92 22.30 14.64
CA LEU A 138 2.00 22.85 13.64
C LEU A 138 0.78 23.52 14.29
N ASN A 139 0.22 22.90 15.34
CA ASN A 139 -0.90 23.49 16.07
C ASN A 139 -0.51 24.80 16.77
N ASN A 140 0.73 24.90 17.27
CA ASN A 140 1.24 26.13 17.90
C ASN A 140 1.70 27.17 16.87
N SER A 141 2.14 26.75 15.68
CA SER A 141 2.63 27.59 14.58
C SER A 141 1.51 28.14 13.71
N GLY A 142 0.31 27.54 13.76
CA GLY A 142 -0.90 27.99 13.05
C GLY A 142 -1.41 29.39 13.44
N ASN A 143 -0.64 30.17 14.21
CA ASN A 143 -0.83 31.60 14.40
C ASN A 143 -0.03 32.45 13.38
N GLU A 144 0.92 31.88 12.61
CA GLU A 144 1.59 32.55 11.48
C GLU A 144 1.81 31.56 10.33
N GLY A 145 1.18 31.82 9.17
CA GLY A 145 1.12 30.90 8.04
C GLY A 145 2.47 30.60 7.40
N GLY A 146 2.78 29.30 7.24
CA GLY A 146 3.94 28.81 6.50
C GLY A 146 3.66 27.46 5.84
N SER A 147 4.06 27.34 4.57
CA SER A 147 3.77 26.23 3.65
C SER A 147 4.19 24.86 4.18
N VAL A 148 3.29 23.88 4.04
CA VAL A 148 3.46 22.48 4.47
C VAL A 148 3.63 21.61 3.24
N ASP A 149 4.84 21.61 2.67
CA ASP A 149 5.24 20.60 1.69
C ASP A 149 6.63 20.13 2.06
N ASP A 150 6.68 19.10 2.91
CA ASP A 150 7.78 18.13 2.97
C ASP A 150 7.30 16.92 3.81
N TRP A 151 7.28 15.77 3.14
CA TRP A 151 6.99 14.43 3.63
C TRP A 151 8.18 13.53 3.33
#